data_AF-A0A534Z7L0-F1
#
_entry.id   AF-A0A534Z7L0-F1
#
_cell.length_a   1.000
_cell.length_b   1.000
_cell.length_c   1.000
_cell.angle_alpha   90.00
_cell.angle_beta   90.00
_cell.angle_gamma   90.00
#
_symmetry.space_group_name_H-M   'P 1'
#
loop_
_entity.id
_entity.type
_entity.pdbx_description
1 polymer ?
#
loop_
_entity_poly.entity_id
_entity_poly.type
_entity_poly.pdbx_seq_one_letter_code
_entity_poly.pdbx_strand_id
1 'polypeptide(L)'
;MAIDRGRIHPHGQTSRLGLESLLAAQGLADVNPRREDVFLQIRAERGDEVFCASVPAGRFVAKRPGVFRFRDHNHSVGTAGGIDRLAVRIAGDGSVRFRAVARHAEFTSPRDGLLTVTISFRDPLAAESGNRCSTAQELHTNRRGALRVP
;
A
#
# COMPACT_ATOMS: atom_id res chain seq x y z
N MET A 1 -9.77 5.18 -7.09
CA MET A 1 -8.89 4.00 -7.20
C MET A 1 -9.74 2.76 -7.38
N ALA A 2 -9.25 1.74 -8.09
CA ALA A 2 -9.87 0.41 -8.11
C ALA A 2 -8.93 -0.62 -7.45
N ILE A 3 -9.48 -1.47 -6.59
CA ILE A 3 -8.75 -2.63 -6.05
C ILE A 3 -8.98 -3.79 -7.01
N ASP A 4 -7.91 -4.23 -7.67
CA ASP A 4 -7.92 -5.37 -8.60
C ASP A 4 -7.83 -6.70 -7.87
N ARG A 5 -7.29 -6.69 -6.63
CA ARG A 5 -7.24 -7.82 -5.70
C ARG A 5 -6.92 -7.35 -4.30
N GLY A 6 -7.70 -7.78 -3.32
CA GLY A 6 -7.43 -7.52 -1.90
C GLY A 6 -7.50 -8.81 -1.09
N ARG A 7 -6.52 -9.02 -0.22
CA ARG A 7 -6.48 -10.17 0.69
C ARG A 7 -5.96 -9.77 2.06
N ILE A 8 -6.74 -10.03 3.09
CA ILE A 8 -6.30 -9.99 4.48
C ILE A 8 -6.61 -11.34 5.12
N HIS A 9 -5.61 -11.93 5.77
CA HIS A 9 -5.78 -13.14 6.56
C HIS A 9 -5.12 -12.94 7.94
N PRO A 10 -5.91 -12.79 9.01
CA PRO A 10 -5.38 -12.56 10.35
C PRO A 10 -4.58 -13.75 10.87
N HIS A 11 -3.53 -13.46 11.64
CA HIS A 11 -2.63 -14.44 12.25
C HIS A 11 -2.13 -13.94 13.61
N GLY A 12 -2.97 -14.05 14.63
CA GLY A 12 -2.68 -13.55 15.98
C GLY A 12 -2.54 -12.03 15.98
N GLN A 13 -1.36 -11.53 16.37
CA GLN A 13 -1.04 -10.10 16.43
C GLN A 13 -0.62 -9.48 15.09
N THR A 14 -0.55 -10.29 14.02
CA THR A 14 -0.17 -9.84 12.66
C THR A 14 -1.21 -10.30 11.65
N SER A 15 -1.10 -9.80 10.42
CA SER A 15 -1.95 -10.23 9.30
C SER A 15 -1.14 -10.50 8.06
N ARG A 16 -1.54 -11.49 7.27
CA ARG A 16 -1.09 -11.58 5.87
C ARG A 16 -1.90 -10.58 5.05
N LEU A 17 -1.21 -9.72 4.34
CA LEU A 17 -1.78 -8.71 3.44
C LEU A 17 -1.29 -8.95 2.01
N GLY A 18 -2.22 -8.95 1.07
CA GLY A 18 -1.95 -8.88 -0.35
C GLY A 18 -2.87 -7.85 -0.98
N LEU A 19 -2.28 -6.89 -1.69
CA LEU A 19 -3.03 -5.82 -2.34
C LEU A 19 -2.50 -5.65 -3.77
N GLU A 20 -3.42 -5.57 -4.73
CA GLU A 20 -3.19 -5.17 -6.10
C GLU A 20 -4.26 -4.15 -6.48
N SER A 21 -3.85 -3.03 -7.06
CA SER A 21 -4.76 -1.94 -7.39
C SER A 21 -4.31 -1.15 -8.60
N LEU A 22 -5.30 -0.60 -9.30
CA LEU A 22 -5.14 0.46 -10.28
C LEU A 22 -5.43 1.80 -9.59
N LEU A 23 -4.38 2.61 -9.41
CA LEU A 23 -4.49 3.91 -8.76
C LEU A 23 -5.26 4.89 -9.67
N ALA A 24 -5.84 5.93 -9.06
CA ALA A 24 -6.46 7.00 -9.84
C ALA A 24 -5.43 7.62 -10.79
N ALA A 25 -5.74 7.71 -12.08
CA ALA A 25 -4.77 8.16 -13.09
C ALA A 25 -4.36 9.63 -12.91
N GLN A 26 -5.25 10.48 -12.39
CA GLN A 26 -4.99 11.91 -12.26
C GLN A 26 -3.88 12.17 -11.22
N GLY A 27 -2.83 12.89 -11.66
CA GLY A 27 -1.74 13.37 -10.80
C GLY A 27 -0.70 12.32 -10.42
N LEU A 28 -0.80 11.06 -10.89
CA LEU A 28 0.13 9.99 -10.49
C LEU A 28 1.03 9.48 -11.62
N ALA A 29 0.81 9.90 -12.87
CA ALA A 29 1.54 9.38 -14.03
C ALA A 29 3.06 9.65 -14.00
N ASP A 30 3.52 10.62 -13.20
CA ASP A 30 4.91 11.07 -13.08
C ASP A 30 5.52 10.77 -11.70
N VAL A 31 4.84 10.00 -10.84
CA VAL A 31 5.41 9.59 -9.54
C VAL A 31 6.68 8.79 -9.74
N ASN A 32 7.60 8.90 -8.79
CA ASN A 32 8.86 8.19 -8.85
C ASN A 32 9.22 7.65 -7.45
N PRO A 33 8.94 6.37 -7.16
CA PRO A 33 9.33 5.71 -5.92
C PRO A 33 10.82 5.67 -5.61
N ARG A 34 11.71 6.14 -6.50
CA ARG A 34 13.14 6.36 -6.17
C ARG A 34 13.45 7.76 -5.67
N ARG A 35 12.47 8.66 -5.71
CA ARG A 35 12.54 10.04 -5.22
C ARG A 35 11.52 10.32 -4.14
N GLU A 36 10.42 9.58 -4.16
CA GLU A 36 9.31 9.71 -3.22
C GLU A 36 9.16 8.45 -2.37
N ASP A 37 8.87 8.66 -1.10
CA ASP A 37 8.47 7.61 -0.19
C ASP A 37 7.07 7.12 -0.55
N VAL A 38 6.85 5.81 -0.43
CA VAL A 38 5.56 5.19 -0.74
C VAL A 38 4.90 4.74 0.55
N PHE A 39 3.70 5.24 0.80
CA PHE A 39 2.92 4.88 1.97
C PHE A 39 1.74 4.00 1.58
N LEU A 40 1.44 3.03 2.45
CA LEU A 40 0.21 2.24 2.42
C LEU A 40 -0.46 2.37 3.78
N GLN A 41 -1.63 3.00 3.78
CA GLN A 41 -2.44 3.18 4.97
C GLN A 41 -3.76 2.42 4.82
N ILE A 42 -4.16 1.74 5.90
CA ILE A 42 -5.47 1.12 6.05
C ILE A 42 -6.11 1.71 7.30
N ARG A 43 -7.33 2.24 7.15
CA ARG A 43 -8.13 2.77 8.26
C ARG A 43 -9.43 2.00 8.39
N ALA A 44 -9.91 1.82 9.61
CA ALA A 44 -11.26 1.34 9.87
C ALA A 44 -12.28 2.49 9.75
N GLU A 45 -13.57 2.15 9.65
CA GLU A 45 -14.70 3.09 9.49
C GLU A 45 -14.71 4.26 10.48
N ARG A 46 -14.25 4.05 11.72
CA ARG A 46 -14.18 5.10 12.75
C ARG A 46 -12.96 6.02 12.63
N GLY A 47 -12.17 5.86 11.58
CA GLY A 47 -10.93 6.61 11.34
C GLY A 47 -9.70 6.01 12.03
N ASP A 48 -9.88 4.96 12.84
CA ASP A 48 -8.79 4.27 13.52
C ASP A 48 -7.79 3.75 12.49
N GLU A 49 -6.52 4.15 12.64
CA GLU A 49 -5.44 3.64 11.83
C GLU A 49 -5.19 2.17 12.19
N VAL A 50 -5.51 1.28 11.25
CA VAL A 50 -5.31 -0.16 11.41
C VAL A 50 -3.89 -0.53 11.00
N PHE A 51 -3.40 0.07 9.93
CA PHE A 51 -2.08 -0.21 9.38
C PHE A 51 -1.51 1.03 8.71
N CYS A 52 -0.25 1.33 8.97
CA CYS A 52 0.49 2.37 8.26
C CYS A 52 1.91 1.87 8.02
N ALA A 53 2.27 1.78 6.74
CA ALA A 53 3.62 1.44 6.32
C ALA A 53 4.16 2.54 5.41
N SER A 54 5.42 2.87 5.61
CA SER A 54 6.21 3.78 4.77
C SER A 54 7.44 3.03 4.26
N VAL A 55 7.57 2.98 2.94
CA VAL A 55 8.77 2.46 2.28
C VAL A 55 9.57 3.65 1.76
N PRO A 56 10.78 3.90 2.28
CA PRO A 56 11.59 5.02 1.84
C PRO A 56 12.03 4.90 0.38
N ALA A 57 12.13 6.04 -0.31
CA ALA A 57 12.53 6.15 -1.72
C ALA A 57 13.86 5.41 -2.01
N GLY A 58 14.82 5.55 -1.09
CA GLY A 58 16.14 4.91 -1.17
C GLY A 58 16.12 3.38 -1.11
N ARG A 59 14.97 2.76 -0.79
CA ARG A 59 14.80 1.30 -0.75
C ARG A 59 14.23 0.73 -2.05
N PHE A 60 13.84 1.57 -3.00
CA PHE A 60 13.33 1.14 -4.30
C PHE A 60 14.43 0.97 -5.35
N VAL A 61 14.29 -0.06 -6.17
CA VAL A 61 15.09 -0.28 -7.37
C VAL A 61 14.20 -0.13 -8.60
N ALA A 62 14.65 0.67 -9.57
CA ALA A 62 14.07 0.69 -10.90
C ALA A 62 14.50 -0.56 -11.66
N LYS A 63 13.55 -1.37 -12.14
CA LYS A 63 13.84 -2.58 -12.93
C LYS A 63 13.89 -2.32 -14.43
N ARG A 64 13.06 -1.38 -14.88
CA ARG A 64 12.99 -0.84 -16.23
C ARG A 64 12.19 0.47 -16.17
N PRO A 65 12.12 1.28 -17.23
CA PRO A 65 11.33 2.51 -17.23
C PRO A 65 9.90 2.26 -16.71
N GLY A 66 9.46 3.11 -15.77
CA GLY A 66 8.14 3.04 -15.14
C GLY A 66 7.92 1.86 -14.17
N VAL A 67 8.91 1.00 -13.87
CA VAL A 67 8.72 -0.15 -12.96
C VAL A 67 9.69 -0.10 -11.79
N PHE A 68 9.15 0.09 -10.59
CA PHE A 68 9.88 0.22 -9.33
C PHE A 68 9.53 -0.92 -8.39
N ARG A 69 10.53 -1.43 -7.67
CA ARG A 69 10.35 -2.54 -6.73
C ARG A 69 11.10 -2.33 -5.43
N PHE A 70 10.44 -2.69 -4.35
CA PHE A 70 10.99 -2.88 -3.02
C PHE A 70 10.89 -4.36 -2.63
N ARG A 71 11.91 -4.87 -1.94
CA ARG A 71 11.97 -6.22 -1.39
C ARG A 71 12.66 -6.18 -0.04
N ASP A 72 12.01 -6.74 0.97
CA ASP A 72 12.54 -6.80 2.33
C ASP A 72 12.07 -8.06 3.04
N HIS A 73 12.60 -9.21 2.63
CA HIS A 73 12.22 -10.50 3.19
C HIS A 73 12.66 -10.70 4.64
N ASN A 74 13.66 -9.93 5.09
CA ASN A 74 14.22 -10.00 6.43
C ASN A 74 13.67 -8.88 7.33
N HIS A 75 12.71 -8.08 6.86
CA HIS A 75 12.08 -6.98 7.59
C HIS A 75 13.11 -5.99 8.18
N SER A 76 14.13 -5.65 7.40
CA SER A 76 15.19 -4.71 7.76
C SER A 76 14.75 -3.24 7.73
N VAL A 77 13.59 -2.95 7.13
CA VAL A 77 12.98 -1.61 7.07
C VAL A 77 11.81 -1.56 8.04
N GLY A 78 12.06 -1.12 9.27
CA GLY A 78 11.03 -1.09 10.33
C GLY A 78 9.79 -0.27 9.96
N THR A 79 9.95 0.83 9.21
CA THR A 79 8.81 1.65 8.76
C THR A 79 7.92 0.93 7.73
N ALA A 80 8.38 -0.16 7.11
CA ALA A 80 7.61 -0.88 6.11
C ALA A 80 6.50 -1.77 6.70
N GLY A 81 6.36 -1.85 8.03
CA GLY A 81 5.27 -2.54 8.71
C GLY A 81 5.12 -4.01 8.27
N GLY A 82 6.24 -4.72 8.06
CA GLY A 82 6.24 -6.12 7.63
C GLY A 82 5.96 -6.36 6.13
N ILE A 83 5.94 -5.32 5.28
CA ILE A 83 5.85 -5.47 3.82
C ILE A 83 7.09 -6.19 3.29
N ASP A 84 6.90 -7.38 2.72
CA ASP A 84 7.98 -8.16 2.10
C ASP A 84 8.32 -7.65 0.69
N ARG A 85 7.30 -7.21 -0.05
CA ARG A 85 7.41 -6.81 -1.46
C ARG A 85 6.43 -5.69 -1.78
N LEU A 86 6.93 -4.66 -2.45
CA LEU A 86 6.11 -3.61 -3.04
C LEU A 86 6.54 -3.39 -4.50
N ALA A 87 5.57 -3.19 -5.39
CA ALA A 87 5.83 -2.78 -6.76
C ALA A 87 4.90 -1.65 -7.17
N VAL A 88 5.46 -0.66 -7.87
CA VAL A 88 4.73 0.41 -8.53
C VAL A 88 5.09 0.34 -10.01
N ARG A 89 4.07 0.27 -10.86
CA ARG A 89 4.22 0.23 -12.31
C ARG A 89 3.40 1.35 -12.94
N ILE A 90 4.09 2.24 -13.63
CA ILE A 90 3.53 3.31 -14.44
C ILE A 90 3.58 2.82 -15.89
N ALA A 91 2.43 2.71 -16.52
CA ALA A 91 2.32 2.36 -17.93
C ALA A 91 2.44 3.61 -18.82
N GLY A 92 2.65 3.40 -20.12
CA GLY A 92 2.85 4.50 -21.08
C GLY A 92 1.60 5.38 -21.27
N ASP A 93 0.42 4.88 -20.92
CA ASP A 93 -0.84 5.62 -20.88
C ASP A 93 -1.02 6.44 -19.58
N GLY A 94 -0.02 6.43 -18.69
CA GLY A 94 -0.06 7.12 -17.39
C GLY A 94 -0.77 6.33 -16.30
N SER A 95 -1.31 5.14 -16.58
CA SER A 95 -1.96 4.32 -15.56
C SER A 95 -0.93 3.76 -14.57
N VAL A 96 -1.27 3.79 -13.28
CA VAL A 96 -0.37 3.36 -12.20
C VAL A 96 -0.94 2.14 -11.50
N ARG A 97 -0.27 1.00 -11.65
CA ARG A 97 -0.57 -0.23 -10.92
C ARG A 97 0.32 -0.36 -9.68
N PHE A 98 -0.32 -0.58 -8.55
CA PHE A 98 0.33 -0.82 -7.27
C PHE A 98 0.15 -2.27 -6.84
N ARG A 99 1.19 -2.84 -6.20
CA ARG A 99 1.10 -4.15 -5.57
C ARG A 99 1.90 -4.19 -4.28
N ALA A 100 1.30 -4.64 -3.19
CA ALA A 100 1.96 -4.91 -1.92
C ALA A 100 1.70 -6.34 -1.44
N VAL A 101 2.71 -6.95 -0.84
CA VAL A 101 2.61 -8.26 -0.18
C VAL A 101 3.36 -8.20 1.14
N ALA A 102 2.67 -8.56 2.22
CA ALA A 102 3.22 -8.68 3.56
C ALA A 102 2.72 -9.99 4.18
N ARG A 103 3.63 -10.84 4.65
CA ARG A 103 3.27 -12.08 5.35
C ARG A 103 3.06 -11.86 6.85
N HIS A 104 3.67 -10.82 7.40
CA HIS A 104 3.61 -10.43 8.79
C HIS A 104 3.33 -8.93 8.88
N ALA A 105 2.29 -8.46 8.20
CA ALA A 105 1.88 -7.06 8.33
C ALA A 105 1.56 -6.78 9.80
N GLU A 106 2.12 -5.70 10.34
CA GLU A 106 2.07 -5.35 11.76
C GLU A 106 0.72 -4.75 12.15
N PHE A 107 -0.35 -5.51 11.93
CA PHE A 107 -1.68 -5.15 12.38
C PHE A 107 -2.56 -6.38 12.63
N THR A 108 -3.51 -6.20 13.54
CA THR A 108 -4.64 -7.11 13.71
C THR A 108 -5.82 -6.59 12.90
N SER A 109 -6.31 -7.38 11.97
CA SER A 109 -7.45 -6.96 11.13
C SER A 109 -8.73 -6.81 11.96
N PRO A 110 -9.47 -5.70 11.83
CA PRO A 110 -10.76 -5.55 12.48
C PRO A 110 -11.74 -6.60 11.95
N ARG A 111 -12.62 -7.08 12.83
CA ARG A 111 -13.68 -8.05 12.50
C ARG A 111 -14.93 -7.30 12.07
N ASP A 112 -15.62 -7.82 11.05
CA ASP A 112 -16.86 -7.24 10.50
C ASP A 112 -16.73 -5.73 10.24
N GLY A 113 -15.57 -5.32 9.71
CA GLY A 113 -15.18 -3.93 9.60
C GLY A 113 -15.11 -3.45 8.15
N LEU A 114 -15.48 -2.20 7.96
CA LEU A 114 -15.22 -1.43 6.76
C LEU A 114 -13.80 -0.87 6.80
N LEU A 115 -13.05 -1.07 5.72
CA LEU A 115 -11.69 -0.59 5.56
C LEU A 115 -11.60 0.43 4.42
N THR A 116 -10.84 1.49 4.66
CA THR A 116 -10.38 2.44 3.63
C THR A 116 -8.89 2.23 3.41
N VAL A 117 -8.49 2.15 2.14
CA VAL A 117 -7.09 2.00 1.74
C VAL A 117 -6.62 3.24 1.02
N THR A 118 -5.53 3.83 1.49
CA THR A 118 -4.86 4.97 0.87
C THR A 118 -3.44 4.59 0.52
N ILE A 119 -3.06 4.89 -0.73
CA ILE A 119 -1.69 4.80 -1.20
C ILE A 119 -1.23 6.22 -1.50
N SER A 120 -0.10 6.64 -0.95
CA SER A 120 0.45 7.97 -1.23
C SER A 120 1.92 7.93 -1.61
N PHE A 121 2.29 8.92 -2.41
CA PHE A 121 3.65 9.23 -2.82
C PHE A 121 3.99 10.58 -2.23
N ARG A 122 5.09 10.63 -1.50
CA ARG A 122 5.52 11.82 -0.78
C ARG A 122 6.97 12.10 -1.06
N ASP A 123 7.26 13.32 -1.48
CA ASP A 123 8.62 13.82 -1.50
C ASP A 123 9.09 14.01 -0.04
N PRO A 124 10.17 13.32 0.39
CA PRO A 124 10.67 13.42 1.76
C PRO A 124 11.15 14.83 2.13
N LEU A 125 11.40 15.70 1.14
CA LEU A 125 11.87 17.07 1.33
C LEU A 125 10.77 18.13 1.21
N ALA A 126 9.56 17.75 0.78
CA ALA A 126 8.45 18.68 0.59
C ALA A 126 7.49 18.71 1.80
N ALA A 127 6.73 19.80 1.90
CA ALA A 127 5.62 19.91 2.84
C ALA A 127 4.49 18.93 2.48
N GLU A 128 3.71 18.51 3.48
CA GLU A 128 2.61 17.52 3.35
C GLU A 128 1.56 17.88 2.27
N SER A 129 1.41 19.17 1.95
CA SER A 129 0.47 19.64 0.92
C SER A 129 0.82 19.21 -0.50
N GLY A 130 2.05 18.73 -0.74
CA GLY A 130 2.50 18.17 -2.02
C GLY A 130 2.25 16.67 -2.17
N ASN A 131 1.69 16.00 -1.16
CA ASN A 131 1.47 14.56 -1.18
C ASN A 131 0.44 14.16 -2.25
N ARG A 132 0.78 13.16 -3.05
CA ARG A 132 -0.09 12.65 -4.11
C ARG A 132 -0.66 11.32 -3.69
N CYS A 133 -1.98 11.22 -3.58
CA CYS A 133 -2.64 10.06 -3.00
C CYS A 133 -3.73 9.47 -3.90
N SER A 134 -3.98 8.19 -3.70
CA SER A 134 -5.06 7.43 -4.32
C SER A 134 -5.74 6.60 -3.25
N THR A 135 -7.03 6.86 -3.03
CA THR A 135 -7.84 6.22 -1.99
C THR A 135 -8.94 5.37 -2.62
N ALA A 136 -9.21 4.22 -1.98
CA ALA A 136 -10.34 3.34 -2.24
C ALA A 136 -11.05 3.15 -0.90
N GLN A 137 -12.36 3.29 -0.93
CA GLN A 137 -13.22 3.05 0.23
C GLN A 137 -13.89 1.67 0.06
N GLU A 138 -14.44 1.16 1.17
CA GLU A 138 -15.41 0.04 1.18
C GLU A 138 -14.85 -1.37 0.96
N LEU A 139 -13.74 -1.68 1.63
CA LEU A 139 -13.25 -3.05 1.75
C LEU A 139 -13.80 -3.72 3.02
N HIS A 140 -14.62 -4.76 2.89
CA HIS A 140 -15.25 -5.42 4.04
C HIS A 140 -14.48 -6.65 4.53
N THR A 141 -14.14 -6.67 5.81
CA THR A 141 -13.68 -7.89 6.50
C THR A 141 -14.87 -8.69 7.02
N ASN A 142 -14.70 -10.01 7.15
CA ASN A 142 -15.71 -10.88 7.77
C ASN A 142 -15.52 -11.01 9.30
N ARG A 143 -16.34 -11.83 9.95
CA ARG A 143 -16.29 -12.11 11.41
C ARG A 143 -14.94 -12.60 11.92
N ARG A 144 -14.10 -13.15 11.06
CA ARG A 144 -12.74 -13.60 11.39
C ARG A 144 -11.68 -12.52 11.12
N GLY A 145 -12.08 -11.32 10.68
CA GLY A 145 -11.21 -10.24 10.22
C GLY A 145 -10.57 -10.52 8.86
N ALA A 146 -11.01 -11.54 8.13
CA ALA A 146 -10.46 -11.86 6.82
C ALA A 146 -11.14 -11.05 5.71
N LEU A 147 -10.37 -10.66 4.71
CA LEU A 147 -10.84 -9.99 3.51
C LEU A 147 -10.39 -10.77 2.27
N ARG A 148 -11.30 -10.91 1.30
CA ARG A 148 -10.97 -11.38 -0.04
C ARG A 148 -11.89 -10.66 -1.03
N VAL A 149 -11.34 -9.73 -1.78
CA VAL A 149 -12.02 -9.11 -2.92
C VAL A 149 -11.32 -9.55 -4.21
N PRO A 150 -12.07 -9.79 -5.29
CA PRO A 150 -11.52 -10.10 -6.62
C PRO A 150 -10.38 -9.19 -6.97
#